data_AF-A0A177LPY8-F1
#
_entry.id   AF-A0A177LPY8-F1
#
_cell.length_a   1.000
_cell.length_b   1.000
_cell.length_c   1.000
_cell.angle_alpha   90.00
_cell.angle_beta   90.00
_cell.angle_gamma   90.00
#
_symmetry.space_group_name_H-M   'P 1'
#
loop_
_entity.id
_entity.type
_entity.pdbx_description
1 polymer ?
#
loop_
_entity_poly.entity_id
_entity_poly.type
_entity_poly.pdbx_seq_one_letter_code
_entity_poly.pdbx_strand_id
1 'polypeptide(L)'
;MTELQQWGTVSWIPDLSYLFYECKNLKITATDIPDFSNVTNMYHMFYFCESLTTIPSANSWNTGSVSNMYGMFRDAISFNQDIGNWDTHNVTNMATMFVNAYVFNKNIGSWNTGKVTSMLQMFGNAKSFNQNIGAWNTSNVTDMQAMFSGATAYNQIMGNWNTGKVTTMYGMFSNALAFNHDIGNWNTSNVTSMLVMFRDAKAFDQNIGKWPLKIGVDLTNLFTSSGMSCENYSRTLKGWAENNITPNNIIMSAQDVKYGPAGLTHRTELVIGKGWNISGDSFDPACILNLAANDFTNKNKSLSVYPNPVNSILNFSEEVSNIKITDVSGKVVKQNFASGKSVDIADLKKGIYIITSTTKSGDSSSKKIIKD
;
A
#
# COMPACT_ATOMS: atom_id res chain seq x y z
N MET A 1 27.73 17.48 -11.51
CA MET A 1 28.58 17.26 -10.31
C MET A 1 28.71 15.76 -10.08
N THR A 2 29.86 15.26 -9.60
CA THR A 2 30.08 13.81 -9.36
C THR A 2 30.13 13.46 -7.88
N GLU A 3 30.62 14.36 -7.01
CA GLU A 3 30.66 14.11 -5.56
C GLU A 3 30.40 15.40 -4.77
N LEU A 4 29.62 15.30 -3.69
CA LEU A 4 29.49 16.32 -2.64
C LEU A 4 30.19 15.83 -1.37
N GLN A 5 31.29 16.49 -1.01
CA GLN A 5 32.16 16.11 0.11
C GLN A 5 31.88 16.89 1.41
N GLN A 6 31.18 18.02 1.31
CA GLN A 6 30.70 18.81 2.45
C GLN A 6 29.45 19.61 2.05
N TRP A 7 28.53 19.82 2.99
CA TRP A 7 27.41 20.75 2.85
C TRP A 7 27.82 22.20 3.17
N GLY A 8 28.75 22.35 4.12
CA GLY A 8 29.20 23.63 4.65
C GLY A 8 28.31 24.16 5.78
N THR A 9 28.77 25.26 6.39
CA THR A 9 28.13 25.88 7.57
C THR A 9 27.17 27.02 7.22
N VAL A 10 26.85 27.20 5.94
CA VAL A 10 25.95 28.26 5.49
C VAL A 10 24.50 27.88 5.76
N SER A 11 23.68 28.85 6.15
CA SER A 11 22.22 28.69 6.09
C SER A 11 21.83 28.55 4.63
N TRP A 12 21.21 27.43 4.27
CA TRP A 12 20.76 27.22 2.90
C TRP A 12 19.57 28.12 2.57
N ILE A 13 19.48 28.51 1.29
CA ILE A 13 18.39 29.33 0.78
C ILE A 13 17.04 28.59 0.88
N PRO A 14 15.91 29.31 0.97
CA PRO A 14 14.61 28.67 1.16
C PRO A 14 14.17 27.68 0.06
N ASP A 15 14.73 27.81 -1.14
CA ASP A 15 14.38 26.99 -2.30
C ASP A 15 15.58 26.19 -2.80
N LEU A 16 15.54 24.88 -2.61
CA LEU A 16 16.52 23.92 -3.11
C LEU A 16 16.03 23.18 -4.35
N SER A 17 15.03 23.73 -5.05
CA SER A 17 14.49 23.12 -6.25
C SER A 17 15.61 22.84 -7.24
N TYR A 18 15.62 21.61 -7.76
CA TYR A 18 16.55 21.16 -8.80
C TYR A 18 18.05 21.20 -8.44
N LEU A 19 18.43 21.37 -7.17
CA LEU A 19 19.84 21.56 -6.78
C LEU A 19 20.80 20.49 -7.34
N PHE A 20 20.36 19.23 -7.37
CA PHE A 20 21.12 18.11 -7.93
C PHE A 20 20.38 17.40 -9.07
N TYR A 21 19.45 18.10 -9.73
CA TYR A 21 18.67 17.57 -10.84
C TYR A 21 19.57 16.95 -11.92
N GLU A 22 19.24 15.71 -12.32
CA GLU A 22 19.96 14.93 -13.34
C GLU A 22 21.45 14.70 -13.06
N CYS A 23 21.91 14.82 -11.81
CA CYS A 23 23.24 14.38 -11.42
C CYS A 23 23.30 12.84 -11.31
N LYS A 24 23.24 12.15 -12.46
CA LYS A 24 23.16 10.68 -12.57
C LYS A 24 24.26 9.92 -11.82
N ASN A 25 25.46 10.51 -11.76
CA ASN A 25 26.64 9.93 -11.11
C ASN A 25 26.91 10.55 -9.72
N LEU A 26 25.92 11.21 -9.11
CA LEU A 26 26.09 11.88 -7.82
C LEU A 26 26.41 10.88 -6.71
N LYS A 27 27.51 11.15 -6.02
CA LYS A 27 27.84 10.55 -4.72
C LYS A 27 27.83 11.64 -3.65
N ILE A 28 27.26 11.36 -2.48
CA ILE A 28 27.38 12.25 -1.32
C ILE A 28 28.19 11.53 -0.26
N THR A 29 29.37 12.09 0.04
CA THR A 29 30.28 11.63 1.11
C THR A 29 30.36 12.63 2.25
N ALA A 30 29.76 13.81 2.10
CA ALA A 30 29.55 14.80 3.14
C ALA A 30 28.94 14.18 4.40
N THR A 31 29.59 14.36 5.55
CA THR A 31 29.14 13.86 6.87
C THR A 31 28.67 14.96 7.80
N ASP A 32 28.97 16.22 7.46
CA ASP A 32 28.43 17.40 8.13
C ASP A 32 26.91 17.50 7.92
N ILE A 33 26.24 18.21 8.84
CA ILE A 33 24.78 18.38 8.83
C ILE A 33 24.49 19.75 8.19
N PRO A 34 23.79 19.83 7.05
CA PRO A 34 23.40 21.10 6.45
C PRO A 34 22.40 21.84 7.35
N ASP A 35 22.49 23.17 7.40
CA ASP A 35 21.46 24.00 8.01
C ASP A 35 20.30 24.23 7.03
N PHE A 36 19.27 23.39 7.16
CA PHE A 36 18.01 23.47 6.40
C PHE A 36 16.87 24.16 7.16
N SER A 37 17.14 24.87 8.26
CA SER A 37 16.08 25.49 9.06
C SER A 37 15.19 26.46 8.29
N ASN A 38 15.74 27.08 7.23
CA ASN A 38 15.04 28.04 6.37
C ASN A 38 14.52 27.43 5.06
N VAL A 39 14.82 26.15 4.78
CA VAL A 39 14.42 25.48 3.54
C VAL A 39 12.93 25.14 3.59
N THR A 40 12.21 25.62 2.59
CA THR A 40 10.75 25.42 2.46
C THR A 40 10.38 24.61 1.22
N ASN A 41 11.29 24.47 0.25
CA ASN A 41 11.04 23.80 -1.02
C ASN A 41 12.22 22.88 -1.41
N MET A 42 11.94 21.59 -1.61
CA MET A 42 12.89 20.56 -2.07
C MET A 42 12.45 19.89 -3.38
N TYR A 43 11.63 20.59 -4.18
CA TYR A 43 11.09 20.11 -5.45
C TYR A 43 12.20 19.57 -6.37
N HIS A 44 12.11 18.29 -6.76
CA HIS A 44 13.06 17.63 -7.66
C HIS A 44 14.55 17.75 -7.25
N MET A 45 14.85 17.97 -5.97
CA MET A 45 16.23 18.21 -5.51
C MET A 45 17.22 17.12 -5.95
N PHE A 46 16.81 15.85 -5.94
CA PHE A 46 17.59 14.68 -6.38
C PHE A 46 16.94 13.91 -7.54
N TYR A 47 16.12 14.59 -8.35
CA TYR A 47 15.49 13.94 -9.49
C TYR A 47 16.54 13.39 -10.46
N PHE A 48 16.36 12.13 -10.88
CA PHE A 48 17.23 11.45 -11.83
C PHE A 48 18.70 11.29 -11.34
N CYS A 49 18.91 11.28 -10.02
CA CYS A 49 20.20 10.93 -9.40
C CYS A 49 20.38 9.41 -9.31
N GLU A 50 20.56 8.73 -10.45
CA GLU A 50 20.51 7.26 -10.57
C GLU A 50 21.52 6.52 -9.67
N SER A 51 22.72 7.07 -9.47
CA SER A 51 23.79 6.47 -8.64
C SER A 51 23.73 6.84 -7.16
N LEU A 52 22.78 7.70 -6.76
CA LEU A 52 22.65 8.14 -5.37
C LEU A 52 22.12 6.99 -4.51
N THR A 53 22.96 6.44 -3.66
CA THR A 53 22.62 5.30 -2.78
C THR A 53 22.40 5.74 -1.34
N THR A 54 23.34 6.52 -0.81
CA THR A 54 23.35 7.04 0.56
C THR A 54 23.56 8.55 0.57
N ILE A 55 22.96 9.20 1.56
CA ILE A 55 23.25 10.57 1.93
C ILE A 55 23.60 10.51 3.42
N PRO A 56 24.88 10.60 3.79
CA PRO A 56 25.26 10.57 5.19
C PRO A 56 24.55 11.69 5.96
N SER A 57 24.18 11.41 7.20
CA SER A 57 23.48 12.36 8.09
C SER A 57 22.10 12.83 7.61
N ALA A 58 21.52 12.27 6.52
CA ALA A 58 20.19 12.67 6.04
C ALA A 58 19.09 12.53 7.09
N ASN A 59 19.18 11.53 7.96
CA ASN A 59 18.22 11.32 9.04
C ASN A 59 18.32 12.37 10.17
N SER A 60 19.31 13.27 10.11
CA SER A 60 19.55 14.37 11.07
C SER A 60 19.22 15.74 10.47
N TRP A 61 18.68 15.79 9.26
CA TRP A 61 18.29 17.05 8.62
C TRP A 61 17.11 17.70 9.34
N ASN A 62 17.17 19.02 9.53
CA ASN A 62 16.02 19.79 9.98
C ASN A 62 15.09 20.08 8.79
N THR A 63 14.05 19.26 8.62
CA THR A 63 13.05 19.41 7.54
C THR A 63 11.77 20.10 7.99
N GLY A 64 11.70 20.62 9.21
CA GLY A 64 10.46 21.13 9.81
C GLY A 64 9.82 22.30 9.06
N SER A 65 10.61 23.08 8.31
CA SER A 65 10.15 24.19 7.47
C SER A 65 9.72 23.77 6.06
N VAL A 66 10.02 22.54 5.64
CA VAL A 66 9.77 22.07 4.27
C VAL A 66 8.28 21.85 4.05
N SER A 67 7.77 22.46 2.98
CA SER A 67 6.36 22.38 2.57
C SER A 67 6.13 21.60 1.26
N ASN A 68 7.18 21.47 0.43
CA ASN A 68 7.12 20.84 -0.88
C ASN A 68 8.27 19.83 -1.07
N MET A 69 7.93 18.55 -1.24
CA MET A 69 8.87 17.46 -1.53
C MET A 69 8.55 16.75 -2.86
N TYR A 70 7.81 17.43 -3.75
CA TYR A 70 7.40 16.86 -5.04
C TYR A 70 8.62 16.37 -5.84
N GLY A 71 8.57 15.10 -6.24
CA GLY A 71 9.59 14.48 -7.10
C GLY A 71 11.01 14.47 -6.54
N MET A 72 11.21 14.69 -5.23
CA MET A 72 12.54 14.87 -4.63
C MET A 72 13.53 13.75 -4.98
N PHE A 73 13.09 12.48 -4.97
CA PHE A 73 13.90 11.30 -5.28
C PHE A 73 13.37 10.52 -6.50
N ARG A 74 12.57 11.17 -7.34
CA ARG A 74 12.05 10.50 -8.53
C ARG A 74 13.20 10.13 -9.46
N ASP A 75 13.17 8.90 -9.98
CA ASP A 75 14.22 8.32 -10.82
C ASP A 75 15.60 8.19 -10.12
N ALA A 76 15.66 8.34 -8.79
CA ALA A 76 16.84 7.97 -7.99
C ALA A 76 16.85 6.45 -7.75
N ILE A 77 17.06 5.69 -8.83
CA ILE A 77 16.81 4.24 -8.91
C ILE A 77 17.54 3.40 -7.85
N SER A 78 18.67 3.89 -7.33
CA SER A 78 19.53 3.22 -6.34
C SER A 78 19.34 3.73 -4.91
N PHE A 79 18.46 4.72 -4.68
CA PHE A 79 18.32 5.40 -3.40
C PHE A 79 17.62 4.51 -2.37
N ASN A 80 18.27 4.31 -1.22
CA ASN A 80 17.71 3.53 -0.11
C ASN A 80 18.25 4.02 1.25
N GLN A 81 18.43 5.33 1.42
CA GLN A 81 18.90 5.93 2.68
C GLN A 81 17.76 6.06 3.68
N ASP A 82 18.05 5.83 4.97
CA ASP A 82 17.09 6.09 6.05
C ASP A 82 16.82 7.61 6.20
N ILE A 83 15.54 7.94 6.18
CA ILE A 83 14.93 9.28 6.24
C ILE A 83 13.68 9.28 7.15
N GLY A 84 13.53 8.26 8.00
CA GLY A 84 12.34 8.07 8.82
C GLY A 84 12.12 9.14 9.90
N ASN A 85 13.18 9.85 10.30
CA ASN A 85 13.13 10.90 11.32
C ASN A 85 12.82 12.30 10.77
N TRP A 86 12.58 12.43 9.47
CA TRP A 86 12.19 13.71 8.90
C TRP A 86 10.89 14.22 9.52
N ASP A 87 10.89 15.50 9.88
CA ASP A 87 9.69 16.21 10.25
C ASP A 87 8.96 16.66 8.99
N THR A 88 7.79 16.07 8.74
CA THR A 88 6.97 16.34 7.56
C THR A 88 5.68 17.11 7.86
N HIS A 89 5.52 17.66 9.09
CA HIS A 89 4.24 18.25 9.52
C HIS A 89 3.77 19.45 8.68
N ASN A 90 4.68 20.12 7.97
CA ASN A 90 4.39 21.23 7.06
C ASN A 90 4.26 20.83 5.59
N VAL A 91 4.60 19.59 5.24
CA VAL A 91 4.57 19.14 3.84
C VAL A 91 3.12 19.02 3.36
N THR A 92 2.84 19.69 2.25
CA THR A 92 1.53 19.66 1.57
C THR A 92 1.55 18.86 0.28
N ASN A 93 2.73 18.69 -0.33
CA ASN A 93 2.91 17.98 -1.60
C ASN A 93 4.07 16.97 -1.53
N MET A 94 3.73 15.69 -1.70
CA MET A 94 4.68 14.56 -1.80
C MET A 94 4.52 13.80 -3.12
N ALA A 95 3.79 14.36 -4.09
CA ALA A 95 3.52 13.68 -5.34
C ALA A 95 4.83 13.34 -6.07
N THR A 96 4.84 12.15 -6.64
CA THR A 96 5.92 11.53 -7.40
C THR A 96 7.23 11.31 -6.64
N MET A 97 7.32 11.57 -5.32
CA MET A 97 8.58 11.63 -4.56
C MET A 97 9.52 10.42 -4.76
N PHE A 98 8.99 9.20 -4.83
CA PHE A 98 9.76 7.95 -5.01
C PHE A 98 9.41 7.20 -6.30
N VAL A 99 8.90 7.90 -7.32
CA VAL A 99 8.66 7.27 -8.63
C VAL A 99 9.97 6.68 -9.15
N ASN A 100 9.94 5.41 -9.58
CA ASN A 100 11.08 4.64 -10.06
C ASN A 100 12.27 4.51 -9.08
N ALA A 101 12.10 4.84 -7.79
CA ALA A 101 13.11 4.55 -6.76
C ALA A 101 13.11 3.04 -6.44
N TYR A 102 13.61 2.23 -7.38
CA TYR A 102 13.37 0.79 -7.46
C TYR A 102 13.71 0.00 -6.19
N VAL A 103 14.76 0.43 -5.49
CA VAL A 103 15.28 -0.26 -4.29
C VAL A 103 14.84 0.39 -2.98
N PHE A 104 14.12 1.53 -3.02
CA PHE A 104 13.72 2.25 -1.81
C PHE A 104 12.77 1.40 -0.97
N ASN A 105 13.16 1.13 0.28
CA ASN A 105 12.36 0.34 1.22
C ASN A 105 12.68 0.73 2.68
N LYS A 106 12.72 2.04 2.98
CA LYS A 106 12.99 2.54 4.33
C LYS A 106 11.73 2.97 5.05
N ASN A 107 11.72 2.74 6.36
CA ASN A 107 10.56 3.00 7.20
C ASN A 107 10.28 4.52 7.26
N ILE A 108 9.09 4.88 6.80
CA ILE A 108 8.55 6.25 6.77
C ILE A 108 7.15 6.30 7.40
N GLY A 109 6.79 5.26 8.17
CA GLY A 109 5.47 5.16 8.81
C GLY A 109 5.23 6.23 9.88
N SER A 110 6.30 6.86 10.40
CA SER A 110 6.27 7.94 11.39
C SER A 110 5.99 9.32 10.79
N TRP A 111 6.02 9.49 9.47
CA TRP A 111 5.79 10.78 8.84
C TRP A 111 4.39 11.33 9.12
N ASN A 112 4.33 12.62 9.40
CA ASN A 112 3.08 13.36 9.52
C ASN A 112 2.59 13.79 8.14
N THR A 113 1.54 13.12 7.64
CA THR A 113 0.94 13.43 6.33
C THR A 113 -0.33 14.27 6.42
N GLY A 114 -0.65 14.83 7.60
CA GLY A 114 -1.94 15.46 7.87
C GLY A 114 -2.25 16.68 6.98
N LYS A 115 -1.25 17.33 6.40
CA LYS A 115 -1.41 18.46 5.47
C LYS A 115 -1.28 18.06 3.99
N VAL A 116 -0.91 16.81 3.69
CA VAL A 116 -0.69 16.35 2.31
C VAL A 116 -2.02 16.28 1.56
N THR A 117 -2.07 16.88 0.37
CA THR A 117 -3.26 16.90 -0.48
C THR A 117 -3.15 16.00 -1.71
N SER A 118 -1.93 15.70 -2.18
CA SER A 118 -1.69 14.79 -3.31
C SER A 118 -0.63 13.75 -2.98
N MET A 119 -0.97 12.49 -3.27
CA MET A 119 -0.09 11.32 -3.24
C MET A 119 0.09 10.70 -4.64
N LEU A 120 -0.17 11.49 -5.69
CA LEU A 120 -0.01 11.10 -7.09
C LEU A 120 1.32 10.40 -7.32
N GLN A 121 1.27 9.15 -7.78
CA GLN A 121 2.41 8.30 -8.10
C GLN A 121 3.48 8.20 -7.01
N MET A 122 3.21 8.49 -5.72
CA MET A 122 4.26 8.63 -4.70
C MET A 122 5.27 7.46 -4.66
N PHE A 123 4.81 6.23 -4.89
CA PHE A 123 5.61 5.00 -4.97
C PHE A 123 5.48 4.28 -6.33
N GLY A 124 5.14 5.01 -7.40
CA GLY A 124 5.01 4.44 -8.74
C GLY A 124 6.32 3.74 -9.16
N ASN A 125 6.27 2.44 -9.47
CA ASN A 125 7.40 1.57 -9.75
C ASN A 125 8.47 1.51 -8.64
N ALA A 126 8.19 1.89 -7.39
CA ALA A 126 9.09 1.63 -6.27
C ALA A 126 9.05 0.13 -5.92
N LYS A 127 9.67 -0.71 -6.77
CA LYS A 127 9.48 -2.17 -6.82
C LYS A 127 9.71 -2.87 -5.48
N SER A 128 10.66 -2.39 -4.68
CA SER A 128 11.04 -2.97 -3.39
C SER A 128 10.26 -2.40 -2.21
N PHE A 129 9.48 -1.33 -2.39
CA PHE A 129 8.80 -0.66 -1.30
C PHE A 129 7.72 -1.55 -0.69
N ASN A 130 7.85 -1.86 0.60
CA ASN A 130 6.91 -2.69 1.35
C ASN A 130 6.84 -2.28 2.83
N GLN A 131 6.89 -0.97 3.12
CA GLN A 131 6.87 -0.46 4.49
C GLN A 131 5.46 -0.12 4.94
N ASN A 132 5.20 -0.29 6.25
CA ASN A 132 3.89 0.00 6.83
C ASN A 132 3.68 1.52 6.94
N ILE A 133 2.69 2.01 6.19
CA ILE A 133 2.23 3.41 6.16
C ILE A 133 0.75 3.54 6.54
N GLY A 134 0.21 2.51 7.21
CA GLY A 134 -1.18 2.50 7.68
C GLY A 134 -1.48 3.52 8.78
N ALA A 135 -0.45 4.14 9.38
CA ALA A 135 -0.60 5.21 10.37
C ALA A 135 -0.72 6.62 9.74
N TRP A 136 -0.52 6.75 8.43
CA TRP A 136 -0.64 8.04 7.74
C TRP A 136 -2.05 8.60 7.81
N ASN A 137 -2.15 9.90 7.99
CA ASN A 137 -3.40 10.63 7.90
C ASN A 137 -3.65 11.04 6.44
N THR A 138 -4.66 10.44 5.81
CA THR A 138 -5.05 10.74 4.42
C THR A 138 -6.30 11.62 4.31
N SER A 139 -6.81 12.21 5.41
CA SER A 139 -8.10 12.91 5.42
C SER A 139 -8.16 14.16 4.54
N ASN A 140 -7.01 14.67 4.10
CA ASN A 140 -6.90 15.82 3.19
C ASN A 140 -6.46 15.43 1.77
N VAL A 141 -6.16 14.15 1.52
CA VAL A 141 -5.72 13.69 0.22
C VAL A 141 -6.91 13.65 -0.74
N THR A 142 -6.74 14.28 -1.90
CA THR A 142 -7.71 14.28 -2.99
C THR A 142 -7.26 13.42 -4.16
N ASP A 143 -5.96 13.17 -4.31
CA ASP A 143 -5.39 12.46 -5.46
C ASP A 143 -4.50 11.28 -4.99
N MET A 144 -4.90 10.06 -5.36
CA MET A 144 -4.16 8.82 -5.15
C MET A 144 -3.83 8.10 -6.47
N GLN A 145 -3.88 8.81 -7.59
CA GLN A 145 -3.61 8.23 -8.91
C GLN A 145 -2.23 7.55 -8.93
N ALA A 146 -2.23 6.29 -9.36
CA ALA A 146 -1.06 5.46 -9.59
C ALA A 146 -0.05 5.41 -8.42
N MET A 147 -0.51 5.67 -7.19
CA MET A 147 0.33 5.78 -5.99
C MET A 147 1.25 4.56 -5.80
N PHE A 148 0.76 3.36 -6.06
CA PHE A 148 1.50 2.09 -5.98
C PHE A 148 1.58 1.34 -7.32
N SER A 149 1.33 2.04 -8.43
CA SER A 149 1.40 1.41 -9.77
C SER A 149 2.79 0.84 -10.00
N GLY A 150 2.93 -0.46 -10.21
CA GLY A 150 4.22 -1.15 -10.38
C GLY A 150 5.06 -1.32 -9.11
N ALA A 151 4.54 -0.98 -7.92
CA ALA A 151 5.18 -1.29 -6.64
C ALA A 151 5.01 -2.79 -6.32
N THR A 152 5.75 -3.64 -7.03
CA THR A 152 5.47 -5.08 -7.11
C THR A 152 5.54 -5.83 -5.78
N ALA A 153 6.32 -5.34 -4.81
CA ALA A 153 6.44 -5.94 -3.48
C ALA A 153 5.44 -5.40 -2.44
N TYR A 154 4.71 -4.32 -2.74
CA TYR A 154 3.88 -3.64 -1.74
C TYR A 154 2.68 -4.50 -1.33
N ASN A 155 2.64 -4.88 -0.05
CA ASN A 155 1.55 -5.61 0.55
C ASN A 155 1.50 -5.30 2.05
N GLN A 156 1.08 -4.09 2.42
CA GLN A 156 0.91 -3.66 3.82
C GLN A 156 -0.51 -3.19 4.15
N ILE A 157 -0.87 -3.22 5.43
CA ILE A 157 -2.18 -2.80 5.95
C ILE A 157 -2.37 -1.28 5.77
N MET A 158 -3.54 -0.86 5.27
CA MET A 158 -3.93 0.58 5.10
C MET A 158 -5.23 0.94 5.84
N GLY A 159 -5.58 0.20 6.89
CA GLY A 159 -6.92 0.22 7.50
C GLY A 159 -7.37 1.54 8.17
N ASN A 160 -6.47 2.50 8.41
CA ASN A 160 -6.84 3.80 9.00
C ASN A 160 -6.94 4.94 7.98
N TRP A 161 -6.82 4.63 6.68
CA TRP A 161 -6.90 5.66 5.65
C TRP A 161 -8.32 6.17 5.49
N ASN A 162 -8.48 7.48 5.57
CA ASN A 162 -9.69 8.17 5.20
C ASN A 162 -9.63 8.54 3.72
N THR A 163 -10.38 7.83 2.88
CA THR A 163 -10.45 8.07 1.43
C THR A 163 -11.61 8.97 1.03
N GLY A 164 -12.36 9.53 2.00
CA GLY A 164 -13.61 10.25 1.75
C GLY A 164 -13.45 11.53 0.92
N LYS A 165 -12.24 12.13 0.83
CA LYS A 165 -11.97 13.28 -0.04
C LYS A 165 -11.32 12.91 -1.39
N VAL A 166 -10.96 11.64 -1.58
CA VAL A 166 -10.27 11.20 -2.79
C VAL A 166 -11.20 11.30 -4.00
N THR A 167 -10.73 11.95 -5.05
CA THR A 167 -11.46 12.15 -6.31
C THR A 167 -10.95 11.25 -7.43
N THR A 168 -9.73 10.73 -7.36
CA THR A 168 -9.19 9.79 -8.35
C THR A 168 -8.33 8.70 -7.71
N MET A 169 -8.54 7.46 -8.16
CA MET A 169 -7.73 6.27 -7.85
C MET A 169 -7.24 5.59 -9.12
N TYR A 170 -7.16 6.34 -10.23
CA TYR A 170 -6.69 5.85 -11.53
C TYR A 170 -5.41 5.04 -11.37
N GLY A 171 -5.41 3.77 -11.79
CA GLY A 171 -4.24 2.91 -11.79
C GLY A 171 -3.53 2.74 -10.45
N MET A 172 -4.16 3.03 -9.31
CA MET A 172 -3.50 3.11 -7.99
C MET A 172 -2.67 1.87 -7.65
N PHE A 173 -3.13 0.68 -8.02
CA PHE A 173 -2.48 -0.61 -7.78
C PHE A 173 -2.19 -1.39 -9.08
N SER A 174 -2.15 -0.72 -10.24
CA SER A 174 -1.86 -1.41 -11.50
C SER A 174 -0.48 -2.06 -11.43
N ASN A 175 -0.34 -3.34 -11.79
CA ASN A 175 0.90 -4.11 -11.68
C ASN A 175 1.49 -4.19 -10.24
N ALA A 176 0.71 -3.90 -9.19
CA ALA A 176 1.13 -4.15 -7.81
C ALA A 176 0.99 -5.64 -7.48
N LEU A 177 1.96 -6.44 -7.97
CA LEU A 177 1.83 -7.91 -8.07
C LEU A 177 1.51 -8.60 -6.75
N ALA A 178 2.07 -8.14 -5.62
CA ALA A 178 1.89 -8.76 -4.31
C ALA A 178 0.70 -8.23 -3.51
N PHE A 179 0.02 -7.18 -3.98
CA PHE A 179 -0.98 -6.46 -3.21
C PHE A 179 -2.27 -7.26 -3.01
N ASN A 180 -2.64 -7.55 -1.76
CA ASN A 180 -3.89 -8.25 -1.41
C ASN A 180 -4.41 -7.92 0.00
N HIS A 181 -4.31 -6.67 0.43
CA HIS A 181 -4.85 -6.24 1.74
C HIS A 181 -6.30 -5.80 1.64
N ASP A 182 -7.05 -6.01 2.72
CA ASP A 182 -8.44 -5.60 2.82
C ASP A 182 -8.57 -4.07 2.72
N ILE A 183 -9.33 -3.65 1.70
CA ILE A 183 -9.70 -2.26 1.41
C ILE A 183 -11.22 -2.12 1.26
N GLY A 184 -12.00 -3.14 1.64
CA GLY A 184 -13.46 -3.17 1.46
C GLY A 184 -14.20 -2.08 2.25
N ASN A 185 -13.55 -1.49 3.25
CA ASN A 185 -14.11 -0.41 4.09
C ASN A 185 -13.80 1.01 3.59
N TRP A 186 -13.14 1.17 2.45
CA TRP A 186 -12.86 2.49 1.89
C TRP A 186 -14.13 3.22 1.44
N ASN A 187 -14.15 4.53 1.67
CA ASN A 187 -15.19 5.40 1.12
C ASN A 187 -14.74 5.91 -0.26
N THR A 188 -15.39 5.45 -1.31
CA THR A 188 -15.10 5.80 -2.70
C THR A 188 -16.15 6.73 -3.33
N SER A 189 -17.06 7.31 -2.54
CA SER A 189 -18.23 8.03 -3.06
C SER A 189 -17.88 9.28 -3.88
N ASN A 190 -16.68 9.81 -3.71
CA ASN A 190 -16.18 11.00 -4.41
C ASN A 190 -15.29 10.68 -5.62
N VAL A 191 -14.87 9.41 -5.78
CA VAL A 191 -13.95 8.97 -6.82
C VAL A 191 -14.64 8.98 -8.18
N THR A 192 -14.06 9.68 -9.16
CA THR A 192 -14.56 9.76 -10.53
C THR A 192 -13.91 8.76 -11.47
N SER A 193 -12.70 8.27 -11.16
CA SER A 193 -12.02 7.26 -11.98
C SER A 193 -11.26 6.26 -11.11
N MET A 194 -11.50 4.99 -11.40
CA MET A 194 -10.73 3.83 -10.96
C MET A 194 -10.21 3.05 -12.18
N LEU A 195 -10.07 3.73 -13.33
CA LEU A 195 -9.59 3.11 -14.57
C LEU A 195 -8.28 2.39 -14.29
N VAL A 196 -8.19 1.12 -14.71
CA VAL A 196 -7.04 0.22 -14.55
C VAL A 196 -6.52 0.03 -13.12
N MET A 197 -7.30 0.37 -12.09
CA MET A 197 -6.82 0.42 -10.69
C MET A 197 -6.16 -0.88 -10.22
N PHE A 198 -6.69 -2.06 -10.57
CA PHE A 198 -6.10 -3.37 -10.24
C PHE A 198 -5.62 -4.14 -11.47
N ARG A 199 -5.45 -3.48 -12.62
CA ARG A 199 -4.97 -4.17 -13.82
C ARG A 199 -3.62 -4.81 -13.54
N ASP A 200 -3.51 -6.11 -13.80
CA ASP A 200 -2.32 -6.95 -13.52
C ASP A 200 -1.89 -7.05 -12.05
N ALA A 201 -2.73 -6.65 -11.08
CA ALA A 201 -2.50 -6.92 -9.66
C ALA A 201 -2.76 -8.41 -9.37
N LYS A 202 -1.76 -9.27 -9.64
CA LYS A 202 -1.92 -10.74 -9.67
C LYS A 202 -2.31 -11.40 -8.35
N ALA A 203 -2.01 -10.76 -7.21
CA ALA A 203 -2.44 -11.26 -5.91
C ALA A 203 -3.77 -10.68 -5.43
N PHE A 204 -4.31 -9.65 -6.08
CA PHE A 204 -5.47 -8.91 -5.58
C PHE A 204 -6.74 -9.77 -5.64
N ASP A 205 -7.25 -10.14 -4.48
CA ASP A 205 -8.42 -11.01 -4.30
C ASP A 205 -9.23 -10.57 -3.08
N GLN A 206 -9.87 -9.40 -3.19
CA GLN A 206 -10.65 -8.80 -2.11
C GLN A 206 -12.08 -8.51 -2.55
N ASN A 207 -13.03 -8.69 -1.63
CA ASN A 207 -14.41 -8.25 -1.84
C ASN A 207 -14.52 -6.74 -1.62
N ILE A 208 -14.84 -6.01 -2.69
CA ILE A 208 -15.04 -4.55 -2.65
C ILE A 208 -16.49 -4.13 -2.92
N GLY A 209 -17.45 -5.06 -2.81
CA GLY A 209 -18.87 -4.78 -3.06
C GLY A 209 -19.51 -3.77 -2.11
N LYS A 210 -18.82 -3.39 -1.02
CA LYS A 210 -19.26 -2.33 -0.09
C LYS A 210 -18.90 -0.92 -0.54
N TRP A 211 -18.08 -0.78 -1.57
CA TRP A 211 -17.64 0.53 -2.06
C TRP A 211 -18.81 1.35 -2.60
N PRO A 212 -19.06 2.57 -2.09
CA PRO A 212 -20.03 3.47 -2.69
C PRO A 212 -19.49 4.02 -4.01
N LEU A 213 -20.28 3.91 -5.09
CA LEU A 213 -19.87 4.33 -6.42
C LEU A 213 -20.48 5.68 -6.78
N LYS A 214 -19.67 6.59 -7.31
CA LYS A 214 -20.12 7.89 -7.81
C LYS A 214 -20.82 7.72 -9.16
N ILE A 215 -21.85 8.53 -9.41
CA ILE A 215 -22.46 8.59 -10.75
C ILE A 215 -21.41 8.95 -11.80
N GLY A 216 -21.36 8.17 -12.89
CA GLY A 216 -20.38 8.33 -13.96
C GLY A 216 -18.94 7.92 -13.60
N VAL A 217 -18.72 7.17 -12.51
CA VAL A 217 -17.40 6.63 -12.21
C VAL A 217 -16.90 5.72 -13.33
N ASP A 218 -15.64 5.89 -13.72
CA ASP A 218 -14.99 5.06 -14.73
C ASP A 218 -14.34 3.83 -14.07
N LEU A 219 -14.91 2.64 -14.32
CA LEU A 219 -14.39 1.34 -13.87
C LEU A 219 -13.79 0.52 -15.04
N THR A 220 -13.42 1.19 -16.13
CA THR A 220 -12.81 0.53 -17.29
C THR A 220 -11.52 -0.18 -16.90
N ASN A 221 -11.39 -1.45 -17.28
CA ASN A 221 -10.26 -2.31 -16.93
C ASN A 221 -9.94 -2.42 -15.44
N LEU A 222 -10.93 -2.22 -14.56
CA LEU A 222 -10.75 -2.26 -13.11
C LEU A 222 -10.03 -3.52 -12.64
N PHE A 223 -10.45 -4.69 -13.14
CA PHE A 223 -9.92 -6.00 -12.71
C PHE A 223 -9.18 -6.77 -13.82
N THR A 224 -8.94 -6.15 -14.97
CA THR A 224 -8.30 -6.82 -16.12
C THR A 224 -7.01 -7.52 -15.71
N SER A 225 -6.96 -8.84 -15.92
CA SER A 225 -5.80 -9.69 -15.62
C SER A 225 -5.35 -9.65 -14.15
N SER A 226 -6.24 -9.28 -13.23
CA SER A 226 -5.98 -9.29 -11.78
C SER A 226 -6.08 -10.69 -11.18
N GLY A 227 -5.71 -10.84 -9.90
CA GLY A 227 -5.87 -12.07 -9.12
C GLY A 227 -7.28 -12.36 -8.62
N MET A 228 -8.27 -11.55 -9.02
CA MET A 228 -9.61 -11.58 -8.43
C MET A 228 -10.24 -12.97 -8.61
N SER A 229 -10.47 -13.66 -7.49
CA SER A 229 -11.11 -14.96 -7.52
C SER A 229 -12.57 -14.83 -7.95
N CYS A 230 -13.12 -15.92 -8.48
CA CYS A 230 -14.52 -15.94 -8.87
C CYS A 230 -15.47 -15.74 -7.67
N GLU A 231 -15.01 -16.10 -6.48
CA GLU A 231 -15.75 -15.96 -5.24
C GLU A 231 -15.84 -14.49 -4.80
N ASN A 232 -14.71 -13.78 -4.72
CA ASN A 232 -14.70 -12.37 -4.35
C ASN A 232 -15.27 -11.46 -5.44
N TYR A 233 -15.12 -11.82 -6.72
CA TYR A 233 -15.79 -11.11 -7.80
C TYR A 233 -17.32 -11.25 -7.69
N SER A 234 -17.82 -12.46 -7.46
CA SER A 234 -19.27 -12.68 -7.26
C SER A 234 -19.81 -11.92 -6.05
N ARG A 235 -19.06 -11.85 -4.94
CA ARG A 235 -19.43 -11.02 -3.77
C ARG A 235 -19.40 -9.52 -4.07
N THR A 236 -18.45 -9.08 -4.88
CA THR A 236 -18.33 -7.68 -5.30
C THR A 236 -19.55 -7.28 -6.15
N LEU A 237 -19.89 -8.09 -7.15
CA LEU A 237 -21.09 -7.90 -7.98
C LEU A 237 -22.36 -7.89 -7.12
N LYS A 238 -22.48 -8.82 -6.17
CA LYS A 238 -23.58 -8.87 -5.21
C LYS A 238 -23.72 -7.56 -4.43
N GLY A 239 -22.63 -7.11 -3.81
CA GLY A 239 -22.64 -5.88 -3.00
C GLY A 239 -23.07 -4.65 -3.80
N TRP A 240 -22.59 -4.52 -5.04
CA TRP A 240 -23.03 -3.41 -5.90
C TRP A 240 -24.48 -3.55 -6.36
N ALA A 241 -24.95 -4.76 -6.70
CA ALA A 241 -26.33 -4.98 -7.12
C ALA A 241 -27.34 -4.70 -6.00
N GLU A 242 -27.05 -5.14 -4.78
CA GLU A 242 -27.93 -5.00 -3.60
C GLU A 242 -27.89 -3.59 -2.99
N ASN A 243 -26.91 -2.78 -3.36
CA ASN A 243 -26.79 -1.42 -2.86
C ASN A 243 -27.71 -0.46 -3.67
N ASN A 244 -28.74 0.05 -3.01
CA ASN A 244 -29.75 0.94 -3.60
C ASN A 244 -29.18 2.25 -4.16
N ILE A 245 -28.01 2.72 -3.68
CA ILE A 245 -27.36 3.94 -4.18
C ILE A 245 -26.36 3.66 -5.31
N THR A 246 -26.14 2.40 -5.70
CA THR A 246 -25.30 2.06 -6.85
C THR A 246 -25.88 2.67 -8.13
N PRO A 247 -25.11 3.50 -8.86
CA PRO A 247 -25.62 4.25 -10.00
C PRO A 247 -25.85 3.36 -11.22
N ASN A 248 -26.67 3.86 -12.13
CA ASN A 248 -26.95 3.23 -13.41
C ASN A 248 -25.87 3.54 -14.44
N ASN A 249 -25.86 2.78 -15.54
CA ASN A 249 -25.07 3.05 -16.76
C ASN A 249 -23.55 3.14 -16.53
N ILE A 250 -23.00 2.33 -15.62
CA ILE A 250 -21.54 2.24 -15.42
C ILE A 250 -20.92 1.35 -16.50
N ILE A 251 -19.74 1.75 -16.97
CA ILE A 251 -18.87 0.92 -17.82
C ILE A 251 -17.82 0.27 -16.91
N MET A 252 -17.71 -1.06 -17.00
CA MET A 252 -16.71 -1.84 -16.28
C MET A 252 -16.10 -2.90 -17.18
N SER A 253 -14.79 -3.12 -17.04
CA SER A 253 -14.12 -4.26 -17.66
C SER A 253 -13.33 -5.08 -16.64
N ALA A 254 -13.44 -6.39 -16.76
CA ALA A 254 -12.83 -7.37 -15.87
C ALA A 254 -12.32 -8.57 -16.68
N GLN A 255 -11.48 -8.30 -17.68
CA GLN A 255 -10.90 -9.35 -18.52
C GLN A 255 -10.14 -10.38 -17.67
N ASP A 256 -10.31 -11.66 -18.01
CA ASP A 256 -9.73 -12.83 -17.33
C ASP A 256 -10.22 -13.04 -15.88
N VAL A 257 -11.29 -12.35 -15.48
CA VAL A 257 -11.99 -12.57 -14.21
C VAL A 257 -13.26 -13.37 -14.46
N LYS A 258 -13.62 -14.23 -13.50
CA LYS A 258 -14.78 -15.13 -13.61
C LYS A 258 -15.80 -14.83 -12.52
N TYR A 259 -17.08 -15.08 -12.77
CA TYR A 259 -18.12 -15.10 -11.73
C TYR A 259 -18.83 -16.46 -11.71
N GLY A 260 -19.28 -16.88 -10.52
CA GLY A 260 -19.98 -18.15 -10.33
C GLY A 260 -21.51 -18.04 -10.37
N PRO A 261 -22.23 -19.15 -10.15
CA PRO A 261 -23.70 -19.17 -10.12
C PRO A 261 -24.31 -18.16 -9.15
N ALA A 262 -23.68 -17.90 -8.01
CA ALA A 262 -24.20 -16.91 -7.07
C ALA A 262 -23.94 -15.46 -7.47
N GLY A 263 -22.97 -15.20 -8.36
CA GLY A 263 -22.76 -13.88 -8.95
C GLY A 263 -23.66 -13.60 -10.15
N LEU A 264 -24.19 -14.66 -10.80
CA LEU A 264 -24.95 -14.57 -12.05
C LEU A 264 -26.17 -13.65 -11.92
N THR A 265 -27.01 -13.86 -10.91
CA THR A 265 -28.23 -13.06 -10.69
C THR A 265 -27.91 -11.58 -10.46
N HIS A 266 -26.88 -11.30 -9.66
CA HIS A 266 -26.45 -9.94 -9.34
C HIS A 266 -25.78 -9.24 -10.53
N ARG A 267 -24.99 -9.96 -11.32
CA ARG A 267 -24.45 -9.44 -12.59
C ARG A 267 -25.59 -9.09 -13.55
N THR A 268 -26.60 -9.96 -13.66
CA THR A 268 -27.78 -9.72 -14.48
C THR A 268 -28.55 -8.49 -14.01
N GLU A 269 -28.71 -8.28 -12.71
CA GLU A 269 -29.32 -7.06 -12.16
C GLU A 269 -28.52 -5.79 -12.51
N LEU A 270 -27.19 -5.83 -12.39
CA LEU A 270 -26.35 -4.69 -12.79
C LEU A 270 -26.50 -4.37 -14.28
N VAL A 271 -26.50 -5.38 -15.15
CA VAL A 271 -26.58 -5.19 -16.61
C VAL A 271 -27.99 -4.82 -17.07
N ILE A 272 -29.00 -5.58 -16.67
CA ILE A 272 -30.39 -5.41 -17.15
C ILE A 272 -31.14 -4.37 -16.32
N GLY A 273 -31.06 -4.45 -14.99
CA GLY A 273 -31.78 -3.56 -14.08
C GLY A 273 -31.16 -2.17 -13.98
N LYS A 274 -29.83 -2.08 -13.97
CA LYS A 274 -29.09 -0.81 -13.84
C LYS A 274 -28.42 -0.33 -15.13
N GLY A 275 -28.52 -1.06 -16.24
CA GLY A 275 -27.96 -0.65 -17.53
C GLY A 275 -26.43 -0.64 -17.58
N TRP A 276 -25.73 -1.38 -16.71
CA TRP A 276 -24.27 -1.46 -16.74
C TRP A 276 -23.78 -2.16 -18.00
N ASN A 277 -22.65 -1.69 -18.54
CA ASN A 277 -21.87 -2.40 -19.55
C ASN A 277 -20.69 -3.09 -18.88
N ILE A 278 -20.85 -4.39 -18.58
CA ILE A 278 -19.80 -5.24 -18.01
C ILE A 278 -19.21 -6.11 -19.11
N SER A 279 -17.89 -6.01 -19.31
CA SER A 279 -17.15 -6.67 -20.38
C SER A 279 -15.91 -7.44 -19.88
N GLY A 280 -15.51 -8.47 -20.63
CA GLY A 280 -14.29 -9.24 -20.39
C GLY A 280 -14.39 -10.32 -19.30
N ASP A 281 -15.37 -10.23 -18.40
CA ASP A 281 -15.62 -11.30 -17.43
C ASP A 281 -16.31 -12.51 -18.07
N SER A 282 -16.22 -13.67 -17.42
CA SER A 282 -16.86 -14.90 -17.90
C SER A 282 -17.54 -15.69 -16.79
N PHE A 283 -18.59 -16.43 -17.15
CA PHE A 283 -19.29 -17.31 -16.22
C PHE A 283 -18.50 -18.61 -16.02
N ASP A 284 -18.35 -19.04 -14.77
CA ASP A 284 -17.76 -20.33 -14.42
C ASP A 284 -18.74 -21.16 -13.58
N PRO A 285 -19.40 -22.19 -14.15
CA PRO A 285 -20.36 -23.02 -13.43
C PRO A 285 -19.73 -23.86 -12.32
N ALA A 286 -18.40 -24.09 -12.37
CA ALA A 286 -17.69 -24.81 -11.33
C ALA A 286 -17.33 -23.94 -10.12
N CYS A 287 -17.51 -22.61 -10.21
CA CYS A 287 -17.34 -21.68 -9.10
C CYS A 287 -18.52 -21.74 -8.11
N ILE A 288 -18.66 -22.87 -7.42
CA ILE A 288 -19.74 -23.10 -6.45
C ILE A 288 -19.38 -22.42 -5.13
N LEU A 289 -20.11 -21.36 -4.80
CA LEU A 289 -19.99 -20.66 -3.53
C LEU A 289 -20.83 -21.33 -2.44
N ASN A 290 -20.26 -21.52 -1.26
CA ASN A 290 -21.00 -21.94 -0.09
C ASN A 290 -21.53 -20.71 0.67
N LEU A 291 -22.51 -20.00 0.10
CA LEU A 291 -23.08 -18.76 0.69
C LEU A 291 -24.09 -19.06 1.80
N ALA A 292 -23.68 -19.76 2.86
CA ALA A 292 -24.47 -19.73 4.08
C ALA A 292 -24.51 -18.28 4.61
N ALA A 293 -25.68 -17.83 5.06
CA ALA A 293 -25.94 -16.47 5.57
C ALA A 293 -25.08 -16.07 6.80
N ASN A 294 -24.18 -16.94 7.25
CA ASN A 294 -23.31 -16.75 8.40
C ASN A 294 -21.92 -16.21 8.03
N ASP A 295 -21.57 -16.09 6.75
CA ASP A 295 -20.23 -15.61 6.35
C ASP A 295 -20.01 -14.09 6.48
N PHE A 296 -20.91 -13.38 7.18
CA PHE A 296 -20.60 -12.08 7.76
C PHE A 296 -19.71 -12.16 9.01
N THR A 297 -19.41 -13.36 9.51
CA THR A 297 -18.25 -13.52 10.40
C THR A 297 -16.98 -13.52 9.55
N ASN A 298 -16.14 -12.52 9.77
CA ASN A 298 -14.75 -12.35 9.30
C ASN A 298 -13.94 -13.66 9.20
N LYS A 299 -14.20 -14.55 8.24
CA LYS A 299 -13.34 -15.72 7.98
C LYS A 299 -12.09 -15.39 7.19
N ASN A 300 -11.94 -14.13 6.74
CA ASN A 300 -10.76 -13.64 6.04
C ASN A 300 -10.08 -12.45 6.74
N LYS A 301 -10.23 -12.30 8.06
CA LYS A 301 -9.27 -11.48 8.81
C LYS A 301 -7.99 -12.29 8.98
N SER A 302 -7.14 -12.28 7.95
CA SER A 302 -5.83 -12.93 8.04
C SER A 302 -5.02 -12.19 9.09
N LEU A 303 -4.90 -12.81 10.28
CA LEU A 303 -4.04 -12.34 11.35
C LEU A 303 -2.63 -12.12 10.77
N SER A 304 -2.23 -10.85 10.71
CA SER A 304 -0.93 -10.46 10.15
C SER A 304 0.12 -10.55 11.24
N VAL A 305 1.29 -11.09 10.89
CA VAL A 305 2.42 -11.31 11.81
C VAL A 305 3.63 -10.54 11.28
N TYR A 306 4.14 -9.57 12.06
CA TYR A 306 5.17 -8.64 11.62
C TYR A 306 6.07 -8.15 12.78
N PRO A 307 7.31 -7.68 12.54
CA PRO A 307 8.00 -7.68 11.25
C PRO A 307 8.36 -9.11 10.81
N ASN A 308 8.69 -9.28 9.54
CA ASN A 308 9.25 -10.52 9.00
C ASN A 308 10.18 -10.14 7.83
N PRO A 309 11.52 -10.24 7.98
CA PRO A 309 12.24 -10.88 9.09
C PRO A 309 12.09 -10.19 10.46
N VAL A 310 12.31 -10.93 11.54
CA VAL A 310 12.13 -10.47 12.93
C VAL A 310 13.36 -10.73 13.78
N ASN A 311 13.72 -9.74 14.61
CA ASN A 311 14.82 -9.84 15.58
C ASN A 311 14.37 -10.36 16.95
N SER A 312 13.36 -9.74 17.57
CA SER A 312 13.00 -10.08 18.96
C SER A 312 11.50 -10.09 19.20
N ILE A 313 10.78 -9.08 18.72
CA ILE A 313 9.35 -8.93 18.99
C ILE A 313 8.57 -9.18 17.71
N LEU A 314 7.66 -10.14 17.76
CA LEU A 314 6.62 -10.36 16.76
C LEU A 314 5.33 -9.66 17.21
N ASN A 315 4.70 -8.94 16.31
CA ASN A 315 3.43 -8.25 16.50
C ASN A 315 2.35 -8.88 15.64
N PHE A 316 1.12 -8.78 16.13
CA PHE A 316 -0.09 -9.30 15.53
C PHE A 316 -1.03 -8.13 15.21
N SER A 317 -1.75 -8.22 14.09
CA SER A 317 -2.75 -7.21 13.70
C SER A 317 -3.89 -7.03 14.72
N GLU A 318 -4.08 -8.01 15.59
CA GLU A 318 -5.13 -8.07 16.60
C GLU A 318 -4.74 -8.97 17.76
N GLU A 319 -5.55 -9.00 18.82
CA GLU A 319 -5.23 -9.76 20.02
C GLU A 319 -5.33 -11.27 19.80
N VAL A 320 -4.25 -11.96 20.16
CA VAL A 320 -4.16 -13.41 20.11
C VAL A 320 -4.29 -14.00 21.51
N SER A 321 -4.98 -15.14 21.56
CA SER A 321 -5.24 -15.95 22.75
C SER A 321 -4.30 -17.14 22.86
N ASN A 322 -3.74 -17.60 21.73
CA ASN A 322 -2.79 -18.71 21.72
C ASN A 322 -1.80 -18.60 20.56
N ILE A 323 -0.56 -19.04 20.78
CA ILE A 323 0.51 -19.10 19.80
C ILE A 323 1.24 -20.45 19.93
N LYS A 324 1.58 -21.03 18.78
CA LYS A 324 2.44 -22.20 18.62
C LYS A 324 3.49 -21.91 17.55
N ILE A 325 4.77 -22.10 17.86
CA ILE A 325 5.88 -21.94 16.93
C ILE A 325 6.52 -23.30 16.69
N THR A 326 6.72 -23.62 15.41
CA THR A 326 7.38 -24.83 14.94
C THR A 326 8.58 -24.47 14.07
N ASP A 327 9.66 -25.24 14.17
CA ASP A 327 10.78 -25.14 13.23
C ASP A 327 10.45 -25.82 11.89
N VAL A 328 11.35 -25.72 10.91
CA VAL A 328 11.18 -26.33 9.58
C VAL A 328 11.09 -27.86 9.58
N SER A 329 11.52 -28.53 10.66
CA SER A 329 11.36 -29.98 10.81
C SER A 329 9.97 -30.36 11.33
N GLY A 330 9.14 -29.37 11.68
CA GLY A 330 7.83 -29.54 12.29
C GLY A 330 7.88 -29.71 13.82
N LYS A 331 9.06 -29.60 14.44
CA LYS A 331 9.20 -29.69 15.90
C LYS A 331 8.67 -28.41 16.54
N VAL A 332 7.84 -28.55 17.57
CA VAL A 332 7.34 -27.43 18.37
C VAL A 332 8.47 -26.88 19.23
N VAL A 333 8.80 -25.61 19.06
CA VAL A 333 9.85 -24.91 19.81
C VAL A 333 9.30 -24.00 20.90
N LYS A 334 8.05 -23.53 20.76
CA LYS A 334 7.36 -22.68 21.76
C LYS A 334 5.84 -22.84 21.59
N GLN A 335 5.05 -22.93 22.66
CA GLN A 335 3.58 -23.03 22.59
C GLN A 335 2.87 -22.51 23.85
N ASN A 336 1.58 -22.15 23.73
CA ASN A 336 0.71 -21.72 24.84
C ASN A 336 1.13 -20.42 25.55
N PHE A 337 1.57 -19.43 24.78
CA PHE A 337 2.03 -18.14 25.28
C PHE A 337 1.39 -17.03 24.46
N ALA A 338 0.29 -16.43 24.94
CA ALA A 338 -0.09 -15.05 24.63
C ALA A 338 -1.43 -14.65 25.27
N SER A 339 -1.47 -13.39 25.71
CA SER A 339 -2.68 -12.55 25.79
C SER A 339 -2.25 -11.14 25.39
N GLY A 340 -2.51 -10.74 24.14
CA GLY A 340 -2.14 -9.41 23.64
C GLY A 340 -1.84 -9.37 22.15
N LYS A 341 -1.21 -8.27 21.68
CA LYS A 341 -0.87 -8.03 20.26
C LYS A 341 0.60 -8.27 19.91
N SER A 342 1.42 -8.73 20.85
CA SER A 342 2.84 -8.96 20.58
C SER A 342 3.39 -10.13 21.40
N VAL A 343 4.51 -10.67 20.94
CA VAL A 343 5.20 -11.78 21.58
C VAL A 343 6.71 -11.67 21.41
N ASP A 344 7.44 -11.96 22.48
CA ASP A 344 8.90 -12.00 22.49
C ASP A 344 9.42 -13.39 22.10
N ILE A 345 10.26 -13.39 21.08
CA ILE A 345 10.94 -14.56 20.50
C ILE A 345 12.46 -14.34 20.40
N ALA A 346 13.03 -13.42 21.20
CA ALA A 346 14.47 -13.18 21.24
C ALA A 346 15.28 -14.44 21.59
N ASP A 347 14.67 -15.39 22.29
CA ASP A 347 15.23 -16.69 22.68
C ASP A 347 15.35 -17.69 21.52
N LEU A 348 14.66 -17.47 20.40
CA LEU A 348 14.77 -18.34 19.23
C LEU A 348 16.10 -18.12 18.49
N LYS A 349 16.71 -19.21 18.03
CA LYS A 349 17.89 -19.14 17.15
C LYS A 349 17.51 -18.60 15.78
N LYS A 350 18.47 -17.98 15.08
CA LYS A 350 18.30 -17.56 13.68
C LYS A 350 17.81 -18.74 12.82
N GLY A 351 16.81 -18.51 11.98
CA GLY A 351 16.21 -19.58 11.19
C GLY A 351 14.78 -19.31 10.73
N ILE A 352 14.21 -20.27 10.00
CA ILE A 352 12.82 -20.22 9.52
C ILE A 352 11.92 -20.97 10.50
N TYR A 353 10.77 -20.37 10.82
CA TYR A 353 9.75 -20.98 11.65
C TYR A 353 8.36 -20.83 11.04
N ILE A 354 7.45 -21.71 11.41
CA ILE A 354 6.01 -21.57 11.18
C ILE A 354 5.35 -21.21 12.50
N ILE A 355 4.67 -20.07 12.53
CA ILE A 355 3.87 -19.63 13.66
C ILE A 355 2.40 -19.88 13.35
N THR A 356 1.75 -20.66 14.20
CA THR A 356 0.31 -20.83 14.25
C THR A 356 -0.23 -20.01 15.41
N SER A 357 -1.26 -19.21 15.20
CA SER A 357 -1.80 -18.29 16.20
C SER A 357 -3.33 -18.30 16.14
N THR A 358 -3.96 -18.14 17.30
CA THR A 358 -5.43 -18.12 17.44
C THR A 358 -5.86 -16.81 18.08
N THR A 359 -6.86 -16.15 17.51
CA THR A 359 -7.43 -14.90 18.04
C THR A 359 -8.32 -15.16 19.25
N LYS A 360 -8.72 -14.12 19.98
CA LYS A 360 -9.75 -14.25 21.03
C LYS A 360 -11.14 -14.67 20.49
N SER A 361 -11.43 -14.39 19.22
CA SER A 361 -12.65 -14.84 18.55
C SER A 361 -12.62 -16.32 18.12
N GLY A 362 -11.47 -17.00 18.28
CA GLY A 362 -11.30 -18.42 17.93
C GLY A 362 -10.76 -18.67 16.53
N ASP A 363 -10.38 -17.63 15.78
CA ASP A 363 -9.85 -17.76 14.43
C ASP A 363 -8.37 -18.15 14.46
N SER A 364 -7.99 -19.25 13.80
CA SER A 364 -6.60 -19.71 13.73
C SER A 364 -5.96 -19.36 12.38
N SER A 365 -4.69 -18.95 12.40
CA SER A 365 -3.89 -18.67 11.20
C SER A 365 -2.47 -19.22 11.33
N SER A 366 -1.82 -19.51 10.20
CA SER A 366 -0.41 -19.91 10.15
C SER A 366 0.38 -19.00 9.22
N LYS A 367 1.57 -18.57 9.64
CA LYS A 367 2.50 -17.74 8.85
C LYS A 367 3.92 -18.27 8.95
N LYS A 368 4.69 -18.12 7.86
CA LYS A 368 6.14 -18.33 7.86
C LYS A 368 6.81 -17.07 8.38
N ILE A 369 7.75 -17.22 9.32
CA ILE A 369 8.60 -16.15 9.84
C ILE A 369 10.08 -16.49 9.67
N ILE A 370 10.91 -15.47 9.49
CA ILE A 370 12.37 -15.55 9.42
C ILE A 370 12.93 -14.83 10.64
N LYS A 371 13.59 -15.56 11.54
CA LYS A 371 14.31 -15.03 12.69
C LYS A 371 15.73 -14.68 12.26
N ASP A 372 16.06 -13.40 12.36
CA ASP A 372 17.38 -12.85 12.01
C ASP A 372 18.36 -12.79 13.17
#